data_AF-A0A7X5KMU0-F1
#
_entry.id   AF-A0A7X5KMU0-F1
#
_cell.length_a   1.000
_cell.length_b   1.000
_cell.length_c   1.000
_cell.angle_alpha   90.00
_cell.angle_beta   90.00
_cell.angle_gamma   90.00
#
_symmetry.space_group_name_H-M   'P 1'
#
loop_
_entity.id
_entity.type
_entity.pdbx_description
1 polymer ?
#
loop_
_entity_poly.entity_id
_entity_poly.type
_entity_poly.pdbx_seq_one_letter_code
_entity_poly.pdbx_strand_id
1 'polypeptide(L)'
;MEPELRRKGRAMLTISFSTMMVVLTIYGGQFSPRTLQDFLEKRMTQRILGYFMGVLVFSIFALFSMKPERLSAPVLKCYAEDEEKVRLVLRGLTFDRLLFENFYPIRHYGVEDLFILDGMAGALAVVAKENTPKIRRKTWNFAKYLLSGVDWDKLQDVERSYLKDRFYQLAVLAGELEDYGKMFGKVGKEER
;
A
#
# COMPACT_ATOMS: atom_id res chain seq x y z
N MET A 1 -19.31 25.11 4.21
CA MET A 1 -18.61 24.66 5.44
C MET A 1 -17.39 23.76 5.13
N GLU A 2 -17.40 22.99 4.03
CA GLU A 2 -16.23 22.21 3.53
C GLU A 2 -14.93 22.96 3.23
N PRO A 3 -14.90 24.22 2.71
CA PRO A 3 -13.63 24.87 2.39
C PRO A 3 -12.80 25.21 3.64
N GLU A 4 -13.42 25.37 4.81
CA GLU A 4 -12.69 25.53 6.08
C GLU A 4 -12.05 24.22 6.54
N LEU A 5 -12.73 23.09 6.40
CA LEU A 5 -12.20 21.79 6.83
C LEU A 5 -11.02 21.36 5.94
N ARG A 6 -11.10 21.62 4.62
CA ARG A 6 -9.97 21.46 3.67
C ARG A 6 -8.81 22.42 3.96
N ARG A 7 -9.09 23.62 4.47
CA ARG A 7 -8.06 24.58 4.91
C ARG A 7 -7.40 24.10 6.21
N LYS A 8 -8.18 23.59 7.16
CA LYS A 8 -7.70 23.01 8.43
C LYS A 8 -6.86 21.76 8.23
N GLY A 9 -7.23 20.85 7.32
CA GLY A 9 -6.44 19.65 7.01
C GLY A 9 -5.08 19.97 6.39
N ARG A 10 -5.05 20.89 5.41
CA ARG A 10 -3.78 21.39 4.84
C ARG A 10 -2.95 22.14 5.87
N ALA A 11 -3.58 23.01 6.68
CA ALA A 11 -2.89 23.73 7.75
C ALA A 11 -2.31 22.78 8.81
N MET A 12 -3.02 21.73 9.22
CA MET A 12 -2.50 20.72 10.15
C MET A 12 -1.30 19.99 9.57
N LEU A 13 -1.34 19.55 8.30
CA LEU A 13 -0.21 18.91 7.64
C LEU A 13 1.00 19.84 7.52
N THR A 14 0.78 21.11 7.15
CA THR A 14 1.87 22.11 7.07
C THR A 14 2.44 22.39 8.45
N ILE A 15 1.61 22.55 9.48
CA ILE A 15 2.07 22.76 10.86
C ILE A 15 2.87 21.55 11.34
N SER A 16 2.37 20.32 11.15
CA SER A 16 3.08 19.10 11.53
C SER A 16 4.39 18.91 10.76
N PHE A 17 4.42 19.22 9.47
CA PHE A 17 5.65 19.14 8.68
C PHE A 17 6.66 20.21 9.10
N SER A 18 6.21 21.44 9.32
CA SER A 18 7.05 22.53 9.81
C SER A 18 7.58 22.28 11.22
N THR A 19 6.76 21.76 12.15
CA THR A 19 7.25 21.41 13.50
C THR A 19 8.22 20.25 13.45
N MET A 20 7.99 19.24 12.60
CA MET A 20 8.94 18.13 12.41
C MET A 20 10.26 18.61 11.80
N MET A 21 10.22 19.52 10.83
CA MET A 21 11.41 20.12 10.24
C MET A 21 12.17 20.98 11.26
N VAL A 22 11.46 21.77 12.08
CA VAL A 22 12.07 22.58 13.16
C VAL A 22 12.70 21.67 14.21
N VAL A 23 12.01 20.61 14.65
CA VAL A 23 12.56 19.63 15.60
C VAL A 23 13.78 18.93 15.01
N LEU A 24 13.73 18.51 13.74
CA LEU A 24 14.86 17.89 13.04
C LEU A 24 16.04 18.86 12.90
N THR A 25 15.77 20.14 12.63
CA THR A 25 16.78 21.19 12.51
C THR A 25 17.44 21.49 13.86
N ILE A 26 16.65 21.58 14.94
CA ILE A 26 17.15 21.76 16.31
C ILE A 26 17.97 20.54 16.73
N TYR A 27 17.47 19.33 16.47
CA TYR A 27 18.15 18.09 16.81
C TYR A 27 19.47 17.94 16.05
N GLY A 28 19.49 18.28 14.75
CA GLY A 28 20.71 18.30 13.94
C GLY A 28 21.72 19.39 14.34
N GLY A 29 21.26 20.48 14.97
CA GLY A 29 22.11 21.55 15.48
C GLY A 29 22.66 21.30 16.90
N GLN A 30 21.96 20.49 17.71
CA GLN A 30 22.34 20.21 19.11
C GLN A 30 23.37 19.09 19.26
N PHE A 31 23.49 18.20 18.27
CA PHE A 31 24.51 17.17 18.23
C PHE A 31 25.45 17.45 17.07
N SER A 32 26.73 17.71 17.38
CA SER A 32 27.77 17.76 16.34
C SER A 32 27.80 16.40 15.63
N PRO A 33 28.12 16.33 14.31
CA PRO A 33 28.39 15.06 13.63
C PRO A 33 29.40 14.19 14.39
N ARG A 34 30.29 14.82 15.16
CA ARG A 34 31.25 14.17 16.05
C ARG A 34 30.57 13.47 17.24
N THR A 35 29.53 14.03 17.83
CA THR A 35 28.76 13.38 18.91
C THR A 35 28.01 12.15 18.40
N LEU A 36 27.53 12.18 17.16
CA LEU A 36 26.96 10.99 16.51
C LEU A 36 28.03 9.93 16.26
N GLN A 37 29.21 10.31 15.77
CA GLN A 37 30.35 9.41 15.60
C GLN A 37 30.80 8.81 16.94
N ASP A 38 31.02 9.63 17.96
CA ASP A 38 31.36 9.22 19.33
C ASP A 38 30.26 8.32 19.94
N PHE A 39 29.00 8.55 19.59
CA PHE A 39 27.87 7.73 20.03
C PHE A 39 27.85 6.37 19.32
N LEU A 40 28.15 6.33 18.02
CA LEU A 40 28.23 5.11 17.21
C LEU A 40 29.49 4.28 17.51
N GLU A 41 30.56 4.89 18.01
CA GLU A 41 31.78 4.21 18.44
C GLU A 41 31.64 3.54 19.81
N LYS A 42 30.69 3.97 20.64
CA LYS A 42 30.46 3.36 21.96
C LYS A 42 29.99 1.92 21.81
N ARG A 43 30.71 0.99 22.47
CA ARG A 43 30.36 -0.44 22.51
C ARG A 43 28.93 -0.71 23.02
N MET A 44 28.41 0.13 23.93
CA MET A 44 27.04 0.00 24.42
C MET A 44 26.01 0.30 23.32
N THR A 45 26.21 1.38 22.56
CA THR A 45 25.38 1.74 21.41
C THR A 45 25.45 0.67 20.33
N GLN A 46 26.64 0.17 20.00
CA GLN A 46 26.82 -0.90 19.02
C GLN A 46 26.13 -2.21 19.43
N ARG A 47 26.08 -2.52 20.73
CA ARG A 47 25.33 -3.69 21.24
C ARG A 47 23.82 -3.50 21.08
N ILE A 48 23.29 -2.32 21.41
CA ILE A 48 21.87 -2.01 21.22
C ILE A 48 21.51 -2.07 19.73
N LEU A 49 22.32 -1.42 18.89
CA LEU A 49 22.13 -1.43 17.44
C LEU A 49 22.24 -2.85 16.86
N GLY A 50 23.17 -3.65 17.36
CA GLY A 50 23.33 -5.06 17.01
C GLY A 50 22.11 -5.91 17.39
N TYR A 51 21.50 -5.66 18.56
CA TYR A 51 20.25 -6.30 18.94
C TYR A 51 19.10 -5.91 18.01
N PHE A 52 18.94 -4.62 17.71
CA PHE A 52 17.92 -4.14 16.76
C PHE A 52 18.10 -4.77 15.37
N MET A 53 19.32 -4.74 14.83
CA MET A 53 19.63 -5.37 13.54
C MET A 53 19.42 -6.89 13.59
N GLY A 54 19.77 -7.55 14.70
CA GLY A 54 19.54 -8.97 14.90
C GLY A 54 18.05 -9.34 14.90
N VAL A 55 17.21 -8.53 15.57
CA VAL A 55 15.75 -8.71 15.56
C VAL A 55 15.17 -8.50 14.17
N LEU A 56 15.65 -7.49 13.43
CA LEU A 56 15.24 -7.27 12.04
C LEU A 56 15.62 -8.44 11.13
N VAL A 57 16.86 -8.90 11.19
CA VAL A 57 17.35 -10.05 10.41
C VAL A 57 16.59 -11.32 10.79
N PHE A 58 16.36 -11.57 12.08
CA PHE A 58 15.56 -12.69 12.56
C PHE A 58 14.12 -12.62 12.02
N SER A 59 13.50 -11.44 12.01
CA SER A 59 12.14 -11.26 11.49
C SER A 59 12.06 -11.54 9.98
N ILE A 60 13.05 -11.07 9.21
CA ILE A 60 13.14 -11.34 7.76
C ILE A 60 13.38 -12.83 7.50
N PHE A 61 14.28 -13.46 8.26
CA PHE A 61 14.56 -14.88 8.13
C PHE A 61 13.36 -15.74 8.53
N ALA A 62 12.66 -15.39 9.61
CA ALA A 62 11.44 -16.04 10.05
C ALA A 62 10.34 -15.91 8.99
N LEU A 63 10.21 -14.73 8.36
CA LEU A 63 9.29 -14.51 7.25
C LEU A 63 9.65 -15.39 6.04
N PHE A 64 10.92 -15.49 5.69
CA PHE A 64 11.39 -16.34 4.59
C PHE A 64 11.23 -17.84 4.87
N SER A 65 11.40 -18.26 6.13
CA SER A 65 11.16 -19.64 6.58
C SER A 65 9.67 -20.02 6.61
N MET A 66 8.77 -19.03 6.59
CA MET A 66 7.34 -19.28 6.61
C MET A 66 6.89 -19.80 5.24
N LYS A 67 6.66 -21.11 5.14
CA LYS A 67 6.16 -21.76 3.93
C LYS A 67 4.78 -21.18 3.54
N PRO A 68 4.55 -20.85 2.25
CA PRO A 68 3.30 -20.23 1.76
C PRO A 68 2.07 -21.15 1.85
N GLU A 69 2.27 -22.43 2.16
CA GLU A 69 1.23 -23.45 2.20
C GLU A 69 0.18 -23.23 3.31
N ARG A 70 0.50 -22.42 4.33
CA ARG A 70 -0.47 -22.03 5.39
C ARG A 70 -1.26 -20.76 5.10
N LEU A 71 -0.94 -20.02 4.04
CA LEU A 71 -1.68 -18.82 3.63
C LEU A 71 -2.83 -19.08 2.65
N SER A 72 -2.96 -20.31 2.14
CA SER A 72 -3.96 -20.69 1.12
C SER A 72 -5.12 -21.55 1.64
N ALA A 73 -5.27 -21.75 2.96
CA ALA A 73 -6.38 -22.53 3.48
C ALA A 73 -7.63 -21.64 3.72
N PRO A 74 -8.71 -21.77 2.93
CA PRO A 74 -9.98 -21.17 3.28
C PRO A 74 -10.54 -21.93 4.50
N VAL A 75 -10.60 -21.24 5.64
CA VAL A 75 -11.27 -21.69 6.89
C VAL A 75 -10.78 -23.04 7.43
N LEU A 76 -9.75 -23.04 8.28
CA LEU A 76 -9.50 -24.18 9.17
C LEU A 76 -10.58 -24.20 10.26
N LYS A 77 -11.65 -24.99 10.04
CA LYS A 77 -12.50 -25.50 11.12
C LYS A 77 -11.80 -26.73 11.69
N CYS A 78 -11.08 -26.59 12.79
CA CYS A 78 -10.52 -27.72 13.53
C CYS A 78 -11.59 -28.22 14.51
N TYR A 79 -12.05 -29.46 14.34
CA TYR A 79 -12.77 -30.18 15.40
C TYR A 79 -11.71 -30.85 16.25
N ALA A 80 -11.55 -30.44 17.51
CA ALA A 80 -10.83 -31.24 18.48
C ALA A 80 -11.85 -32.25 19.03
N GLU A 81 -11.61 -33.52 18.76
CA GLU A 81 -12.39 -34.65 19.23
C GLU A 81 -12.15 -34.81 20.74
N ASP A 82 -12.91 -34.05 21.53
CA ASP A 82 -13.56 -34.50 22.76
C ASP A 82 -14.51 -33.39 23.23
N GLU A 83 -15.81 -33.70 23.29
CA GLU A 83 -16.91 -32.84 23.76
C GLU A 83 -17.14 -31.51 23.01
N GLU A 84 -17.94 -31.54 21.93
CA GLU A 84 -18.91 -30.53 21.38
C GLU A 84 -18.85 -29.00 21.73
N LYS A 85 -17.74 -28.45 22.21
CA LYS A 85 -17.58 -27.03 22.55
C LYS A 85 -16.57 -26.38 21.61
N VAL A 86 -17.11 -25.67 20.62
CA VAL A 86 -16.35 -24.82 19.68
C VAL A 86 -15.58 -23.76 20.47
N ARG A 87 -14.24 -23.87 20.54
CA ARG A 87 -13.38 -22.87 21.22
C ARG A 87 -12.48 -22.03 20.30
N LEU A 88 -12.35 -22.37 19.01
CA LEU A 88 -11.51 -21.58 18.11
C LEU A 88 -12.04 -21.58 16.67
N VAL A 89 -12.50 -20.41 16.21
CA VAL A 89 -12.84 -20.16 14.79
C VAL A 89 -11.76 -19.26 14.19
N LEU A 90 -10.77 -19.86 13.53
CA LEU A 90 -9.77 -19.10 12.78
C LEU A 90 -10.36 -18.74 11.41
N ARG A 91 -10.82 -17.49 11.28
CA ARG A 91 -11.22 -16.94 9.97
C ARG A 91 -9.96 -16.73 9.14
N GLY A 92 -9.78 -17.57 8.12
CA GLY A 92 -8.68 -17.44 7.15
C GLY A 92 -8.70 -16.08 6.46
N LEU A 93 -7.51 -15.54 6.20
CA LEU A 93 -7.33 -14.25 5.54
C LEU A 93 -7.48 -14.44 4.03
N THR A 94 -8.45 -13.75 3.41
CA THR A 94 -8.67 -13.84 1.96
C THR A 94 -7.91 -12.73 1.23
N PHE A 95 -7.53 -12.99 -0.02
CA PHE A 95 -6.83 -12.00 -0.85
C PHE A 95 -7.64 -10.70 -1.04
N ASP A 96 -8.97 -10.79 -1.21
CA ASP A 96 -9.81 -9.59 -1.35
C ASP A 96 -9.81 -8.76 -0.06
N ARG A 97 -9.81 -9.44 1.10
CA ARG A 97 -9.75 -8.79 2.40
C ARG A 97 -8.39 -8.13 2.62
N LEU A 98 -7.31 -8.77 2.21
CA LEU A 98 -5.97 -8.19 2.23
C LEU A 98 -5.89 -6.92 1.39
N LEU A 99 -6.37 -6.97 0.14
CA LEU A 99 -6.39 -5.79 -0.72
C LEU A 99 -7.20 -4.67 -0.08
N PHE A 100 -8.38 -4.97 0.44
CA PHE A 100 -9.23 -3.99 1.09
C PHE A 100 -8.55 -3.38 2.34
N GLU A 101 -8.11 -4.19 3.30
CA GLU A 101 -7.53 -3.69 4.56
C GLU A 101 -6.25 -2.86 4.34
N ASN A 102 -5.45 -3.15 3.31
CA ASN A 102 -4.20 -2.44 3.05
C ASN A 102 -4.36 -1.19 2.19
N PHE A 103 -5.19 -1.25 1.14
CA PHE A 103 -5.32 -0.14 0.19
C PHE A 103 -6.49 0.79 0.52
N TYR A 104 -7.49 0.36 1.29
CA TYR A 104 -8.60 1.22 1.69
C TYR A 104 -8.15 2.50 2.41
N PRO A 105 -7.26 2.46 3.43
CA PRO A 105 -6.83 3.67 4.13
C PRO A 105 -6.12 4.64 3.18
N ILE A 106 -5.25 4.11 2.32
CA ILE A 106 -4.49 4.90 1.34
C ILE A 106 -5.45 5.56 0.34
N ARG A 107 -6.43 4.81 -0.18
CA ARG A 107 -7.49 5.36 -1.03
C ARG A 107 -8.28 6.43 -0.30
N HIS A 108 -8.74 6.15 0.91
CA HIS A 108 -9.63 7.05 1.65
C HIS A 108 -9.03 8.44 1.83
N TYR A 109 -7.72 8.52 2.10
CA TYR A 109 -7.02 9.80 2.27
C TYR A 109 -6.40 10.35 0.99
N GLY A 110 -6.13 9.52 -0.01
CA GLY A 110 -5.35 9.89 -1.20
C GLY A 110 -6.10 9.82 -2.52
N VAL A 111 -7.42 9.58 -2.54
CA VAL A 111 -8.18 9.46 -3.80
C VAL A 111 -8.20 10.74 -4.63
N GLU A 112 -7.99 11.91 -4.02
CA GLU A 112 -7.88 13.19 -4.75
C GLU A 112 -6.44 13.47 -5.22
N ASP A 113 -5.46 12.66 -4.81
CA ASP A 113 -4.04 12.83 -5.17
C ASP A 113 -3.65 11.86 -6.31
N LEU A 114 -3.34 12.46 -7.45
CA LEU A 114 -2.93 11.77 -8.68
C LEU A 114 -1.77 10.78 -8.45
N PHE A 115 -0.77 11.18 -7.68
CA PHE A 115 0.43 10.37 -7.46
C PHE A 115 0.18 9.22 -6.49
N ILE A 116 -0.74 9.40 -5.54
CA ILE A 116 -1.16 8.30 -4.67
C ILE A 116 -1.92 7.26 -5.48
N LEU A 117 -2.89 7.69 -6.31
CA LEU A 117 -3.60 6.78 -7.21
C LEU A 117 -2.64 6.04 -8.15
N ASP A 118 -1.64 6.75 -8.69
CA ASP A 118 -0.61 6.17 -9.54
C ASP A 118 0.23 5.11 -8.80
N GLY A 119 0.68 5.43 -7.58
CA GLY A 119 1.43 4.50 -6.75
C GLY A 119 0.63 3.25 -6.41
N MET A 120 -0.67 3.41 -6.10
CA MET A 120 -1.57 2.28 -5.84
C MET A 120 -1.77 1.43 -7.10
N ALA A 121 -2.00 2.04 -8.26
CA ALA A 121 -2.12 1.34 -9.53
C ALA A 121 -0.82 0.58 -9.87
N GLY A 122 0.34 1.18 -9.65
CA GLY A 122 1.65 0.56 -9.82
C GLY A 122 1.86 -0.65 -8.91
N ALA A 123 1.51 -0.54 -7.63
CA ALA A 123 1.59 -1.67 -6.70
C ALA A 123 0.68 -2.83 -7.13
N LEU A 124 -0.56 -2.53 -7.55
CA LEU A 124 -1.47 -3.53 -8.10
C LEU A 124 -0.93 -4.14 -9.39
N ALA A 125 -0.24 -3.37 -10.24
CA ALA A 125 0.36 -3.86 -11.47
C ALA A 125 1.48 -4.88 -11.20
N VAL A 126 2.32 -4.61 -10.20
CA VAL A 126 3.33 -5.58 -9.72
C VAL A 126 2.66 -6.86 -9.22
N VAL A 127 1.59 -6.74 -8.45
CA VAL A 127 0.82 -7.91 -7.99
C VAL A 127 0.20 -8.67 -9.16
N ALA A 128 -0.32 -7.99 -10.18
CA ALA A 128 -0.92 -8.64 -11.33
C ALA A 128 0.11 -9.38 -12.20
N LYS A 129 1.30 -8.81 -12.41
CA LYS A 129 2.30 -9.35 -13.34
C LYS A 129 2.75 -10.78 -13.01
N GLU A 130 3.00 -11.06 -11.74
CA GLU A 130 3.67 -12.30 -11.29
C GLU A 130 2.69 -13.37 -10.74
N ASN A 131 1.38 -13.25 -10.99
CA ASN A 131 0.37 -14.06 -10.30
C ASN A 131 -0.60 -14.81 -11.21
N THR A 132 -1.29 -15.78 -10.61
CA THR A 132 -2.30 -16.63 -11.28
C THR A 132 -3.45 -15.81 -11.88
N PRO A 133 -4.13 -16.29 -12.94
CA PRO A 133 -5.29 -15.60 -13.54
C PRO A 133 -6.38 -15.21 -12.53
N LYS A 134 -6.62 -16.05 -11.51
CA LYS A 134 -7.59 -15.78 -10.46
C LYS A 134 -7.20 -14.58 -9.59
N ILE A 135 -5.93 -14.46 -9.24
CA ILE A 135 -5.41 -13.31 -8.47
C ILE A 135 -5.42 -12.07 -9.34
N ARG A 136 -4.97 -12.16 -10.60
CA ARG A 136 -5.00 -11.05 -11.56
C ARG A 136 -6.39 -10.43 -11.70
N ARG A 137 -7.43 -11.26 -11.85
CA ARG A 137 -8.82 -10.80 -11.90
C ARG A 137 -9.28 -10.11 -10.61
N LYS A 138 -8.88 -10.62 -9.44
CA LYS A 138 -9.18 -9.98 -8.14
C LYS A 138 -8.49 -8.63 -8.00
N THR A 139 -7.22 -8.55 -8.41
CA THR A 139 -6.45 -7.29 -8.46
C THR A 139 -7.13 -6.28 -9.38
N TRP A 140 -7.57 -6.69 -10.57
CA TRP A 140 -8.31 -5.83 -11.49
C TRP A 140 -9.65 -5.34 -10.92
N ASN A 141 -10.43 -6.23 -10.31
CA ASN A 141 -11.68 -5.85 -9.66
C ASN A 141 -11.47 -4.84 -8.54
N PHE A 142 -10.39 -4.98 -7.77
CA PHE A 142 -10.03 -4.00 -6.75
C PHE A 142 -9.54 -2.67 -7.36
N ALA A 143 -8.83 -2.71 -8.49
CA ALA A 143 -8.43 -1.51 -9.22
C ALA A 143 -9.65 -0.69 -9.69
N LYS A 144 -10.71 -1.35 -10.16
CA LYS A 144 -11.99 -0.68 -10.48
C LYS A 144 -12.61 -0.01 -9.26
N TYR A 145 -12.49 -0.61 -8.09
CA TYR A 145 -12.92 0.01 -6.82
C TYR A 145 -12.07 1.24 -6.44
N LEU A 146 -10.78 1.27 -6.79
CA LEU A 146 -9.98 2.48 -6.63
C LEU A 146 -10.51 3.61 -7.53
N LEU A 147 -10.73 3.29 -8.82
CA LEU A 147 -11.23 4.24 -9.81
C LEU A 147 -12.61 4.80 -9.51
N SER A 148 -13.49 4.02 -8.86
CA SER A 148 -14.84 4.49 -8.51
C SER A 148 -14.86 5.64 -7.52
N GLY A 149 -13.74 5.91 -6.84
CA GLY A 149 -13.60 7.06 -5.94
C GLY A 149 -13.08 8.33 -6.62
N VAL A 150 -12.59 8.22 -7.86
CA VAL A 150 -11.98 9.33 -8.58
C VAL A 150 -13.07 10.23 -9.17
N ASP A 151 -13.02 11.50 -8.81
CA ASP A 151 -13.87 12.53 -9.42
C ASP A 151 -13.23 12.99 -10.73
N TRP A 152 -13.58 12.30 -11.81
CA TRP A 152 -13.01 12.55 -13.13
C TRP A 152 -13.26 13.97 -13.61
N ASP A 153 -14.37 14.60 -13.21
CA ASP A 153 -14.74 15.94 -13.66
C ASP A 153 -13.80 17.03 -13.13
N LYS A 154 -13.18 16.80 -11.97
CA LYS A 154 -12.19 17.72 -11.37
C LYS A 154 -10.80 17.64 -11.97
N LEU A 155 -10.45 16.51 -12.60
CA LEU A 155 -9.13 16.30 -13.18
C LEU A 155 -8.98 17.08 -14.49
N GLN A 156 -7.81 17.64 -14.72
CA GLN A 156 -7.43 18.21 -16.01
C GLN A 156 -7.27 17.10 -17.06
N ASP A 157 -7.42 17.44 -18.34
CA ASP A 157 -7.36 16.45 -19.43
C ASP A 157 -6.07 15.63 -19.44
N VAL A 158 -4.93 16.27 -19.15
CA VAL A 158 -3.62 15.60 -19.05
C VAL A 158 -3.59 14.59 -17.91
N GLU A 159 -4.14 14.94 -16.74
CA GLU A 159 -4.21 14.06 -15.57
C GLU A 159 -5.15 12.88 -15.82
N ARG A 160 -6.29 13.12 -16.50
CA ARG A 160 -7.21 12.07 -16.94
C ARG A 160 -6.53 11.09 -17.88
N SER A 161 -5.81 11.59 -18.88
CA SER A 161 -5.07 10.74 -19.82
C SER A 161 -4.00 9.93 -19.11
N TYR A 162 -3.23 10.56 -18.23
CA TYR A 162 -2.21 9.88 -17.44
C TYR A 162 -2.79 8.73 -16.62
N LEU A 163 -3.87 8.96 -15.86
CA LEU A 163 -4.50 7.89 -15.08
C LEU A 163 -5.06 6.78 -15.96
N LYS A 164 -5.71 7.13 -17.07
CA LYS A 164 -6.20 6.14 -18.04
C LYS A 164 -5.07 5.24 -18.54
N ASP A 165 -3.94 5.81 -18.92
CA ASP A 165 -2.77 5.05 -19.39
C ASP A 165 -2.19 4.13 -18.32
N ARG A 166 -2.13 4.60 -17.07
CA ARG A 166 -1.66 3.78 -15.94
C ARG A 166 -2.59 2.61 -15.64
N PHE A 167 -3.90 2.83 -15.67
CA PHE A 167 -4.88 1.76 -15.50
C PHE A 167 -5.00 0.84 -16.73
N TYR A 168 -4.70 1.34 -17.93
CA TYR A 168 -4.58 0.54 -19.14
C TYR A 168 -3.43 -0.47 -19.00
N GLN A 169 -2.24 -0.03 -18.56
CA GLN A 169 -1.11 -0.93 -18.32
C GLN A 169 -1.45 -2.00 -17.29
N LEU A 170 -2.16 -1.63 -16.22
CA LEU A 170 -2.66 -2.59 -15.24
C LEU A 170 -3.63 -3.60 -15.87
N ALA A 171 -4.55 -3.15 -16.73
CA ALA A 171 -5.48 -4.04 -17.44
C ALA A 171 -4.75 -5.03 -18.35
N VAL A 172 -3.70 -4.59 -19.05
CA VAL A 172 -2.82 -5.46 -19.85
C VAL A 172 -2.19 -6.55 -18.98
N LEU A 173 -1.59 -6.17 -17.85
CA LEU A 173 -0.92 -7.10 -16.94
C LEU A 173 -1.91 -8.08 -16.27
N ALA A 174 -3.11 -7.59 -15.96
CA ALA A 174 -4.17 -8.41 -15.38
C ALA A 174 -4.87 -9.32 -16.42
N GLY A 175 -4.73 -9.03 -17.72
CA GLY A 175 -5.44 -9.73 -18.79
C GLY A 175 -6.91 -9.33 -18.92
N GLU A 176 -7.27 -8.11 -18.53
CA GLU A 176 -8.64 -7.61 -18.44
C GLU A 176 -8.88 -6.39 -19.37
N LEU A 177 -8.22 -6.39 -20.53
CA LEU A 177 -8.29 -5.33 -21.55
C LEU A 177 -9.71 -5.08 -22.08
N GLU A 178 -10.51 -6.13 -22.23
CA GLU A 178 -11.90 -5.99 -22.66
C GLU A 178 -12.74 -5.19 -21.66
N ASP A 179 -12.52 -5.42 -20.37
CA ASP A 179 -13.25 -4.73 -19.30
C ASP A 179 -12.80 -3.27 -19.19
N TYR A 180 -11.49 -3.00 -19.36
CA TYR A 180 -10.98 -1.62 -19.48
C TYR A 180 -11.64 -0.87 -20.65
N GLY A 181 -11.72 -1.51 -21.83
CA GLY A 181 -12.32 -0.91 -23.03
C GLY A 181 -13.79 -0.55 -22.85
N LYS A 182 -14.54 -1.28 -22.01
CA LYS A 182 -15.93 -0.95 -21.66
C LYS A 182 -16.02 0.27 -20.75
N MET A 183 -15.02 0.53 -19.91
CA MET A 183 -15.02 1.65 -18.96
C MET A 183 -14.60 2.97 -19.60
N PHE A 184 -13.57 2.95 -20.46
CA PHE A 184 -12.94 4.16 -20.99
C PHE A 184 -13.03 4.32 -22.51
N GLY A 185 -13.64 3.35 -23.20
CA GLY A 185 -13.60 3.25 -24.65
C GLY A 185 -12.35 2.49 -25.15
N LYS A 186 -12.37 2.04 -26.41
CA LYS A 186 -11.18 1.45 -27.04
C LYS A 186 -10.10 2.54 -27.13
N VAL A 187 -8.91 2.28 -26.61
CA VAL A 187 -7.73 3.13 -26.89
C VAL A 187 -7.48 3.03 -28.39
N GLY A 188 -7.85 4.08 -29.11
CA GLY A 188 -7.61 4.20 -30.53
C GLY A 188 -6.11 4.18 -30.80
N LYS A 189 -5.71 3.40 -31.80
CA LYS A 189 -4.46 3.63 -32.52
C LYS A 189 -4.55 4.97 -33.26
N GLU A 190 -4.32 6.06 -32.57
CA GLU A 190 -3.92 7.37 -33.10
C GLU A 190 -2.81 7.80 -32.14
N GLU A 191 -1.53 7.82 -32.49
CA GLU A 191 -0.94 8.48 -33.65
C GLU A 191 0.14 7.61 -34.33
N ARG A 192 0.28 7.82 -35.64
CA ARG A 192 1.43 7.42 -36.45
C ARG A 192 2.58 8.40 -36.24
#